data_AF-A0A8B7J0C7-F1
#
_entry.id   AF-A0A8B7J0C7-F1
#
_cell.length_a   1.000
_cell.length_b   1.000
_cell.length_c   1.000
_cell.angle_alpha   90.00
_cell.angle_beta   90.00
_cell.angle_gamma   90.00
#
_symmetry.space_group_name_H-M   'P 1'
#
loop_
_entity.id
_entity.type
_entity.pdbx_description
1 polymer ?
#
loop_
_entity_poly.entity_id
_entity_poly.type
_entity_poly.pdbx_seq_one_letter_code
_entity_poly.pdbx_strand_id
1 'polypeptide(L)'
;PGPACLFQTKDWWTYEFCYGKHIQQYHVEESEIKGDVLFLGYYQSAFDWDDETAKASKQHRLKRYHSQSYVNGSQCDLTGRAREAEVRFLCEEGAGDYIARVDEPQSCSYVLTVHTTRICHHPFLRPPASATPQPILCQPALSPAQYVEYVWAQV
;
A
#
# COMPACT_ATOMS: atom_id res chain seq x y z
N PRO A 1 -5.03 13.10 23.22
CA PRO A 1 -5.31 12.09 22.16
C PRO A 1 -3.99 11.56 21.59
N GLY A 2 -3.67 10.29 21.84
CA GLY A 2 -2.51 9.65 21.22
C GLY A 2 -2.65 9.63 19.69
N PRO A 3 -1.54 9.46 18.94
CA PRO A 3 -1.65 9.28 17.50
C PRO A 3 -2.51 8.05 17.21
N ALA A 4 -3.37 8.17 16.20
CA ALA A 4 -4.12 7.04 15.68
C ALA A 4 -3.14 5.99 15.14
N CYS A 5 -3.45 4.71 15.34
CA CYS A 5 -2.73 3.61 14.72
C CYS A 5 -3.70 2.86 13.81
N LEU A 6 -3.19 2.38 12.67
CA LEU A 6 -3.90 1.56 11.71
C LEU A 6 -3.44 0.12 11.86
N PHE A 7 -4.35 -0.82 11.67
CA PHE A 7 -4.09 -2.25 11.81
C PHE A 7 -4.46 -2.96 10.52
N GLN A 8 -3.66 -3.96 10.14
CA GLN A 8 -3.98 -4.85 9.03
C GLN A 8 -3.36 -6.22 9.26
N THR A 9 -4.17 -7.27 9.12
CA THR A 9 -3.68 -8.65 9.18
C THR A 9 -3.62 -9.21 7.76
N LYS A 10 -2.46 -9.75 7.40
CA LYS A 10 -2.21 -10.44 6.14
C LYS A 10 -1.56 -11.78 6.44
N ASP A 11 -2.31 -12.84 6.18
CA ASP A 11 -1.91 -14.22 6.46
C ASP A 11 -1.51 -14.40 7.94
N TRP A 12 -0.26 -14.76 8.21
CA TRP A 12 0.26 -14.97 9.57
C TRP A 12 0.55 -13.67 10.33
N TRP A 13 0.76 -12.55 9.64
CA TRP A 13 1.28 -11.33 10.24
C TRP A 13 0.21 -10.26 10.41
N THR A 14 0.17 -9.65 11.59
CA THR A 14 -0.54 -8.42 11.89
C THR A 14 0.44 -7.25 11.87
N TYR A 15 0.06 -6.19 11.17
CA TYR A 15 0.82 -4.96 11.03
C TYR A 15 0.11 -3.84 11.77
N GLU A 16 0.85 -3.10 12.58
CA GLU A 16 0.39 -1.89 13.26
C GLU A 16 1.21 -0.71 12.76
N PHE A 17 0.54 0.28 12.18
CA PHE A 17 1.13 1.52 11.72
C PHE A 17 0.65 2.68 12.58
N CYS A 18 1.53 3.26 13.37
CA CYS A 18 1.24 4.47 14.15
C CYS A 18 1.84 5.70 13.46
N TYR A 19 0.97 6.63 13.06
CA TYR A 19 1.38 7.85 12.36
C TYR A 19 2.50 8.60 13.09
N GLY A 20 3.59 8.91 12.36
CA GLY A 20 4.73 9.65 12.87
C GLY A 20 5.51 8.97 14.01
N LYS A 21 5.26 7.68 14.29
CA LYS A 21 5.94 6.94 15.36
C LYS A 21 6.71 5.73 14.87
N HIS A 22 6.02 4.63 14.59
CA HIS A 22 6.65 3.37 14.24
C HIS A 22 5.70 2.47 13.46
N ILE A 23 6.28 1.42 12.90
CA ILE A 23 5.55 0.30 12.31
C ILE A 23 5.97 -0.97 13.04
N GLN A 24 4.99 -1.76 13.48
CA GLN A 24 5.20 -3.06 14.09
C GLN A 24 4.61 -4.18 13.23
N GLN A 25 5.18 -5.37 13.39
CA GLN A 25 4.73 -6.63 12.85
C GLN A 25 4.75 -7.68 13.98
N TYR A 26 3.65 -8.39 14.15
CA TYR A 26 3.51 -9.43 15.16
C TYR A 26 2.45 -10.46 14.76
N HIS A 27 2.50 -11.66 15.36
CA HIS A 27 1.48 -12.68 15.17
C HIS A 27 0.43 -12.60 16.29
N VAL A 28 -0.84 -12.80 15.94
CA VAL A 28 -1.95 -12.81 16.90
C VAL A 28 -2.71 -14.12 16.77
N GLU A 29 -2.93 -14.78 17.90
CA GLU A 29 -3.74 -16.00 18.02
C GLU A 29 -4.64 -15.84 19.26
N GLU A 30 -5.94 -16.16 19.14
CA GLU A 30 -6.93 -15.99 20.22
C GLU A 30 -6.97 -14.56 20.82
N SER A 31 -6.67 -13.53 20.02
CA SER A 31 -6.57 -12.12 20.44
C SER A 31 -5.37 -11.80 21.35
N GLU A 32 -4.43 -12.72 21.49
CA GLU A 32 -3.16 -12.51 22.18
C GLU A 32 -2.00 -12.45 21.18
N ILE A 33 -1.03 -11.56 21.44
CA ILE A 33 0.21 -11.55 20.69
C ILE A 33 1.01 -12.79 21.07
N LYS A 34 1.38 -13.60 20.06
CA LYS A 34 2.23 -14.77 20.26
C LYS A 34 3.60 -14.53 19.62
N GLY A 35 4.66 -14.82 20.37
CA GLY A 35 6.03 -14.63 19.92
C GLY A 35 6.51 -13.18 20.00
N ASP A 36 7.47 -12.84 19.15
CA ASP A 36 8.14 -11.54 19.18
C ASP A 36 7.37 -10.45 18.42
N VAL A 37 7.44 -9.22 18.94
CA VAL A 37 6.99 -8.01 18.25
C VAL A 37 8.18 -7.41 17.49
N LEU A 38 8.11 -7.43 16.17
CA LEU A 38 9.14 -6.88 15.29
C LEU A 38 8.81 -5.43 14.94
N PHE A 39 9.80 -4.56 15.01
CA PHE A 39 9.68 -3.19 14.51
C PHE A 39 10.18 -3.14 13.07
N LEU A 40 9.33 -2.70 12.15
CA LEU A 40 9.72 -2.52 10.74
C LEU A 40 10.43 -1.18 10.51
N GLY A 41 10.30 -0.25 11.46
CA GLY A 41 11.02 1.00 11.49
C GLY A 41 10.37 2.03 12.39
N TYR A 42 11.12 3.08 12.69
CA TYR A 42 10.71 4.29 13.41
C TYR A 42 10.70 5.47 12.45
N TYR A 43 9.75 6.37 12.63
CA TYR A 43 9.59 7.54 11.77
C TYR A 43 10.91 8.34 11.69
N GLN A 44 11.34 8.61 10.47
CA GLN A 44 12.57 9.37 10.21
C GLN A 44 12.28 10.66 9.45
N SER A 45 11.56 10.55 8.34
CA SER A 45 11.33 11.69 7.44
C SER A 45 10.06 11.52 6.64
N ALA A 46 9.55 12.64 6.15
CA ALA A 46 8.44 12.72 5.22
C ALA A 46 8.90 13.48 3.98
N PHE A 47 8.33 13.16 2.82
CA PHE A 47 8.59 13.93 1.62
C PHE A 47 8.06 15.36 1.77
N ASP A 48 8.94 16.33 1.59
CA ASP A 48 8.61 17.74 1.66
C ASP A 48 8.02 18.21 0.32
N TRP A 49 6.76 18.61 0.35
CA TRP A 49 6.04 19.13 -0.80
C TRP A 49 6.26 20.63 -1.02
N ASP A 50 6.99 21.33 -0.15
CA ASP A 50 7.32 22.74 -0.35
C ASP A 50 8.69 22.94 -1.03
N ASP A 51 9.51 21.89 -1.11
CA ASP A 51 10.79 21.90 -1.81
C ASP A 51 10.61 21.88 -3.34
N GLU A 52 10.85 23.03 -3.97
CA GLU A 52 10.77 23.25 -5.42
C GLU A 52 11.71 22.34 -6.22
N THR A 53 12.84 21.95 -5.64
CA THR A 53 13.83 21.05 -6.28
C THR A 53 13.30 19.63 -6.39
N ALA A 54 12.53 19.19 -5.39
CA ALA A 54 11.91 17.86 -5.34
C ALA A 54 10.69 17.75 -6.28
N LYS A 55 9.94 18.86 -6.46
CA LYS A 55 8.81 18.98 -7.42
C LYS A 55 9.23 18.84 -8.88
N ALA A 56 10.43 19.30 -9.23
CA ALA A 56 10.91 19.37 -10.61
C ALA A 56 11.34 18.02 -11.20
N SER A 57 11.52 16.97 -10.39
CA SER A 57 11.89 15.66 -10.92
C SER A 57 10.74 15.06 -11.75
N LYS A 58 11.01 14.68 -13.02
CA LYS A 58 10.02 14.02 -13.91
C LYS A 58 9.42 12.76 -13.27
N GLN A 59 10.18 12.09 -12.40
CA GLN A 59 9.75 10.92 -11.64
C GLN A 59 8.65 11.26 -10.62
N HIS A 60 8.63 12.48 -10.08
CA HIS A 60 7.63 12.91 -9.09
C HIS A 60 6.33 13.44 -9.72
N ARG A 61 6.37 14.02 -10.93
CA ARG A 61 5.14 14.37 -11.67
C ARG A 61 4.23 13.16 -11.93
N LEU A 62 4.77 11.95 -11.86
CA LEU A 62 4.05 10.68 -12.00
C LEU A 62 3.61 10.08 -10.65
N LYS A 63 4.19 10.52 -9.52
CA LYS A 63 3.88 9.97 -8.19
C LYS A 63 2.68 10.69 -7.60
N ARG A 64 1.55 9.98 -7.52
CA ARG A 64 0.30 10.46 -6.91
C ARG A 64 0.17 10.04 -5.45
N TYR A 65 1.28 10.02 -4.71
CA TYR A 65 1.30 9.58 -3.32
C TYR A 65 2.29 10.41 -2.50
N HIS A 66 1.98 10.63 -1.23
CA HIS A 66 2.94 11.19 -0.27
C HIS A 66 3.72 10.05 0.39
N SER A 67 5.03 10.18 0.53
CA SER A 67 5.89 9.14 1.10
C SER A 67 6.48 9.54 2.44
N GLN A 68 6.54 8.58 3.37
CA GLN A 68 7.29 8.69 4.63
C GLN A 68 8.27 7.54 4.75
N SER A 69 9.44 7.82 5.33
CA SER A 69 10.50 6.84 5.59
C SER A 69 10.53 6.45 7.06
N TYR A 70 10.59 5.15 7.31
CA TYR A 70 10.68 4.54 8.64
C TYR A 70 11.91 3.63 8.67
N VAL A 71 12.85 3.88 9.57
CA VAL A 71 14.16 3.19 9.59
C VAL A 71 14.53 2.71 10.99
N ASN A 72 15.68 2.06 11.14
CA ASN A 72 16.18 1.57 12.44
C ASN A 72 15.21 0.58 13.13
N GLY A 73 14.53 -0.26 12.36
CA GLY A 73 13.72 -1.34 12.90
C GLY A 73 14.54 -2.46 13.54
N SER A 74 13.86 -3.52 13.99
CA SER A 74 14.47 -4.72 14.55
C SER A 74 15.48 -5.33 13.57
N GLN A 75 16.59 -5.86 14.10
CA GLN A 75 17.65 -6.45 13.29
C GLN A 75 17.15 -7.65 12.50
N CYS A 76 17.41 -7.64 11.19
CA CYS A 76 17.09 -8.72 10.27
C CYS A 76 18.07 -9.88 10.48
N ASP A 77 17.54 -11.07 10.71
CA ASP A 77 18.28 -12.32 10.83
C ASP A 77 18.92 -12.75 9.50
N LEU A 78 18.26 -12.51 8.38
CA LEU A 78 18.74 -12.89 7.04
C LEU A 78 19.87 -11.99 6.52
N THR A 79 19.79 -10.67 6.76
CA THR A 79 20.72 -9.68 6.18
C THR A 79 21.65 -9.04 7.20
N GLY A 80 21.36 -9.18 8.50
CA GLY A 80 22.05 -8.49 9.59
C GLY A 80 21.75 -6.99 9.71
N ARG A 81 21.01 -6.40 8.76
CA ARG A 81 20.66 -4.96 8.73
C ARG A 81 19.38 -4.68 9.52
N ALA A 82 19.22 -3.45 9.98
CA ALA A 82 17.95 -3.02 10.57
C ALA A 82 16.84 -3.03 9.51
N ARG A 83 15.63 -3.48 9.88
CA ARG A 83 14.45 -3.36 9.03
C ARG A 83 14.12 -1.90 8.72
N GLU A 84 13.57 -1.67 7.54
CA GLU A 84 13.13 -0.35 7.08
C GLU A 84 11.83 -0.44 6.28
N ALA A 85 11.09 0.67 6.22
CA ALA A 85 9.82 0.75 5.49
C ALA A 85 9.58 2.12 4.84
N GLU A 86 8.99 2.11 3.66
CA GLU A 86 8.38 3.29 3.02
C GLU A 86 6.86 3.22 3.19
N VAL A 87 6.24 4.26 3.75
CA VAL A 87 4.78 4.39 3.80
C VAL A 87 4.32 5.32 2.70
N ARG A 88 3.45 4.83 1.81
CA ARG A 88 2.87 5.54 0.68
C ARG A 88 1.41 5.87 0.97
N PHE A 89 1.10 7.14 1.10
CA PHE A 89 -0.27 7.62 1.30
C PHE A 89 -0.90 7.93 -0.05
N LEU A 90 -2.04 7.30 -0.35
CA LEU A 90 -2.86 7.58 -1.52
C LEU A 90 -4.20 8.18 -1.09
N CYS A 91 -4.71 9.09 -1.91
CA CYS A 91 -6.02 9.68 -1.71
C CYS A 91 -7.12 8.69 -2.10
N GLU A 92 -8.05 8.46 -1.18
CA GLU A 92 -9.31 7.76 -1.43
C GLU A 92 -10.43 8.50 -0.71
N GLU A 93 -11.47 8.90 -1.46
CA GLU A 93 -12.65 9.57 -0.92
C GLU A 93 -13.69 8.52 -0.50
N GLY A 94 -14.37 8.73 0.64
CA GLY A 94 -15.50 7.90 1.08
C GLY A 94 -15.16 6.78 2.09
N ALA A 95 -13.89 6.58 2.43
CA ALA A 95 -13.44 5.65 3.47
C ALA A 95 -12.62 6.37 4.56
N GLY A 96 -12.57 5.79 5.76
CA GLY A 96 -11.63 6.20 6.81
C GLY A 96 -10.18 5.86 6.42
N ASP A 97 -9.22 6.19 7.28
CA ASP A 97 -7.82 5.84 7.06
C ASP A 97 -7.62 4.32 7.28
N TYR A 98 -6.97 3.61 6.35
CA TYR A 98 -6.63 2.19 6.51
C TYR A 98 -5.39 1.77 5.70
N ILE A 99 -4.74 0.66 6.10
CA ILE A 99 -3.62 0.08 5.36
C ILE A 99 -4.20 -0.80 4.24
N ALA A 100 -4.07 -0.35 3.00
CA ALA A 100 -4.55 -1.06 1.82
C ALA A 100 -3.64 -2.23 1.42
N ARG A 101 -2.32 -2.05 1.52
CA ARG A 101 -1.33 -3.08 1.19
C ARG A 101 -0.10 -3.03 2.08
N VAL A 102 0.49 -4.20 2.28
CA VAL A 102 1.82 -4.38 2.87
C VAL A 102 2.60 -5.33 1.97
N ASP A 103 3.69 -4.82 1.41
CA ASP A 103 4.55 -5.54 0.47
C ASP A 103 5.99 -5.58 1.02
N GLU A 104 6.66 -6.72 0.85
CA GLU A 104 8.08 -6.91 1.20
C GLU A 104 8.86 -7.17 -0.11
N PRO A 105 9.17 -6.11 -0.90
CA PRO A 105 9.85 -6.27 -2.19
C PRO A 105 11.27 -6.85 -2.06
N GLN A 106 11.91 -6.66 -0.91
CA GLN A 106 13.20 -7.25 -0.56
C GLN A 106 13.15 -7.68 0.91
N SER A 107 13.87 -8.73 1.28
CA SER A 107 13.90 -9.22 2.66
C SER A 107 14.22 -8.08 3.64
N CYS A 108 13.34 -7.88 4.63
CA CYS A 108 13.43 -6.84 5.65
C CYS A 108 13.29 -5.38 5.16
N SER A 109 12.83 -5.17 3.92
CA SER A 109 12.47 -3.86 3.37
C SER A 109 11.00 -3.87 2.96
N TYR A 110 10.21 -2.97 3.56
CA TYR A 110 8.76 -2.99 3.45
C TYR A 110 8.22 -1.76 2.73
N VAL A 111 7.08 -1.93 2.06
CA VAL A 111 6.29 -0.83 1.50
C VAL A 111 4.86 -0.97 1.97
N LEU A 112 4.40 0.00 2.75
CA LEU A 112 3.01 0.08 3.19
C LEU A 112 2.26 1.07 2.30
N THR A 113 1.08 0.69 1.83
CA THR A 113 0.18 1.57 1.08
C THR A 113 -1.00 1.91 1.98
N VAL A 114 -1.15 3.18 2.34
CA VAL A 114 -2.22 3.69 3.20
C VAL A 114 -3.17 4.55 2.38
N HIS A 115 -4.46 4.24 2.45
CA HIS A 115 -5.50 5.09 1.87
C HIS A 115 -5.99 6.06 2.93
N THR A 116 -6.10 7.34 2.58
CA THR A 116 -6.53 8.41 3.49
C THR A 116 -7.17 9.57 2.75
N THR A 117 -8.20 10.16 3.36
CA THR A 117 -8.85 11.37 2.85
C THR A 117 -8.02 12.64 3.08
N ARG A 118 -7.07 12.62 4.03
CA ARG A 118 -6.33 13.81 4.50
C ARG A 118 -5.49 14.47 3.40
N ILE A 119 -5.03 13.68 2.43
CA ILE A 119 -4.18 14.16 1.34
C ILE A 119 -4.96 14.48 0.06
N CYS A 120 -6.26 14.22 0.02
CA CYS A 120 -7.10 14.45 -1.15
C CYS A 120 -7.29 15.94 -1.50
N HIS A 121 -7.09 16.83 -0.53
CA HIS A 121 -7.13 18.28 -0.75
C HIS A 121 -5.94 18.78 -1.58
N HIS A 122 -4.85 18.02 -1.65
CA HIS A 122 -3.67 18.43 -2.39
C HIS A 122 -3.81 18.11 -3.89
N PRO A 123 -3.72 19.10 -4.80
CA PRO A 123 -4.01 18.92 -6.23
C PRO A 123 -3.19 17.84 -6.93
N PHE A 124 -1.94 17.62 -6.50
CA PHE A 124 -1.05 16.62 -7.10
C PHE A 124 -1.26 15.19 -6.56
N LEU A 125 -1.97 15.05 -5.44
CA LEU A 125 -2.21 13.76 -4.77
C LEU A 125 -3.61 13.22 -5.04
N ARG A 126 -4.54 14.07 -5.46
CA ARG A 126 -5.85 13.64 -5.90
C ARG A 126 -5.72 12.83 -7.20
N PRO A 127 -6.25 11.61 -7.28
CA PRO A 127 -6.35 10.90 -8.54
C PRO A 127 -7.14 11.78 -9.53
N PRO A 128 -6.75 11.84 -10.81
CA PRO A 128 -7.64 12.41 -11.82
C PRO A 128 -8.96 11.64 -11.76
N ALA A 129 -10.07 12.36 -12.00
CA ALA A 129 -11.36 11.73 -12.20
C ALA A 129 -11.16 10.52 -13.11
N SER A 130 -11.63 9.35 -12.68
CA SER A 130 -11.47 8.10 -13.40
C SER A 130 -11.78 8.38 -14.87
N ALA A 131 -10.80 8.09 -15.74
CA ALA A 131 -11.01 8.27 -17.17
C ALA A 131 -12.31 7.56 -17.52
N THR A 132 -13.21 8.26 -18.21
CA THR A 132 -14.47 7.66 -18.67
C THR A 132 -14.12 6.33 -19.34
N PRO A 133 -14.59 5.19 -18.81
CA PRO A 133 -14.23 3.89 -19.35
C PRO A 133 -14.55 3.90 -20.83
N GLN A 134 -13.54 3.68 -21.67
CA GLN A 134 -13.78 3.53 -23.09
C GLN A 134 -14.52 2.20 -23.27
N PRO A 135 -15.66 2.17 -23.98
CA PRO A 135 -16.38 0.93 -24.20
C PRO A 135 -15.50 -0.01 -25.02
N ILE A 136 -15.21 -1.19 -24.47
CA ILE A 136 -14.56 -2.27 -25.21
C ILE A 136 -15.68 -3.04 -25.91
N LEU A 137 -15.76 -2.89 -27.23
CA LEU A 137 -16.67 -3.69 -28.05
C LEU A 137 -16.09 -5.09 -28.22
N CYS A 138 -16.58 -6.05 -27.43
CA CYS A 138 -16.25 -7.46 -27.61
C CYS A 138 -17.04 -8.03 -28.80
N GLN A 139 -16.37 -8.85 -29.62
CA GLN A 139 -17.02 -9.67 -30.64
C GLN A 139 -16.96 -11.13 -30.21
N PRO A 140 -18.02 -11.92 -30.41
CA PRO A 140 -17.98 -13.35 -30.16
C PRO A 140 -16.84 -14.01 -30.94
N ALA A 141 -16.03 -14.85 -30.28
CA ALA A 141 -14.95 -15.57 -30.93
C ALA A 141 -15.48 -16.67 -31.89
N LEU A 142 -16.69 -17.17 -31.63
CA LEU A 142 -17.36 -18.18 -32.42
C LEU A 142 -18.67 -17.62 -32.98
N SER A 143 -19.00 -18.03 -34.20
CA SER A 143 -20.36 -17.87 -34.69
C SER A 143 -21.34 -18.71 -33.86
N PRO A 144 -22.66 -18.42 -33.89
CA PRO A 144 -23.64 -19.18 -33.13
C PRO A 144 -23.61 -20.70 -33.42
N ALA A 145 -23.36 -21.10 -34.67
CA ALA A 145 -23.28 -22.51 -35.05
C ALA A 145 -22.04 -23.19 -34.46
N GLN A 146 -20.87 -22.55 -34.55
CA GLN A 146 -19.62 -23.06 -33.97
C GLN A 146 -19.66 -23.10 -32.45
N TYR A 147 -20.37 -22.16 -31.81
CA TYR A 147 -20.60 -22.19 -30.37
C TYR A 147 -21.41 -23.42 -29.94
N VAL A 148 -22.47 -23.75 -30.67
CA VAL A 148 -23.28 -24.95 -30.40
C VAL A 148 -22.46 -26.22 -30.56
N GLU A 149 -21.64 -26.32 -31.62
CA GLU A 149 -20.72 -27.46 -31.79
C GLU A 149 -19.70 -27.56 -30.66
N TYR A 150 -19.09 -26.44 -30.26
CA TYR A 150 -18.14 -26.40 -29.14
C TYR A 150 -18.78 -26.88 -27.83
N VAL A 151 -20.01 -26.42 -27.53
CA VAL A 151 -20.73 -26.83 -26.32
C VAL A 151 -21.09 -28.31 -26.35
N TRP A 152 -21.54 -28.84 -27.49
CA TRP A 152 -21.84 -30.27 -27.62
C TRP A 152 -20.60 -31.16 -27.54
N ALA A 153 -19.45 -30.70 -28.00
CA ALA A 153 -18.20 -31.45 -27.91
C ALA A 153 -17.63 -31.57 -26.48
N GLN A 154 -18.21 -30.86 -25.49
CA GLN A 154 -17.80 -30.90 -24.08
C GLN A 154 -18.73 -31.72 -23.17
N VAL A 155 -19.76 -32.35 -23.74
CA VAL A 155 -20.67 -33.29 -23.07
C VAL A 155 -20.31 -34.72 -23.46
#